data_AF-A0A6V7Q1W5-F1
#
_entry.id   AF-A0A6V7Q1W5-F1
#
_cell.length_a   1.000
_cell.length_b   1.000
_cell.length_c   1.000
_cell.angle_alpha   90.00
_cell.angle_beta   90.00
_cell.angle_gamma   90.00
#
_symmetry.space_group_name_H-M   'P 1'
#
loop_
_entity.id
_entity.type
_entity.pdbx_description
1 polymer ?
#
loop_
_entity_poly.entity_id
_entity_poly.type
_entity_poly.pdbx_seq_one_letter_code
_entity_poly.pdbx_strand_id
1 'polypeptide(L)'
;MLEKRLNEYASLSSVVRYAKIAMELETKTVRDVALRCRWMNKKESGKRRKEDHNLARKNKDKKEKSADPSAKPSSSHLSGRPNVPPYSLPTISMEDDDISVEAIGGATGKLLQRNTEVLNQISTNIKTMQIQDNISLFCQIRDNLATIFNEIKDVPDIMNQMPPIP
;
A
#
# COMPACT_ATOMS: atom_id res chain seq x y z
N MET A 1 -10.46 -6.99 -25.05
CA MET A 1 -9.07 -7.02 -25.59
C MET A 1 -8.11 -7.77 -24.68
N LEU A 2 -7.93 -7.37 -23.41
CA LEU A 2 -6.97 -8.03 -22.51
C LEU A 2 -7.26 -9.53 -22.27
N GLU A 3 -8.51 -9.92 -22.03
CA GLU A 3 -8.90 -11.34 -21.82
C GLU A 3 -8.56 -12.23 -23.02
N LYS A 4 -8.85 -11.75 -24.24
CA LYS A 4 -8.53 -12.47 -25.48
C LYS A 4 -7.03 -12.73 -25.59
N ARG A 5 -6.19 -11.70 -25.34
CA ARG A 5 -4.73 -11.81 -25.38
C ARG A 5 -4.16 -12.67 -24.24
N LEU A 6 -4.78 -12.64 -23.05
CA LEU A 6 -4.38 -13.51 -21.94
C LEU A 6 -4.61 -14.99 -22.23
N ASN A 7 -5.68 -15.30 -22.97
CA ASN A 7 -5.99 -16.66 -23.39
C ASN A 7 -5.10 -17.11 -24.57
N GLU A 8 -4.84 -16.22 -25.52
CA GLU A 8 -3.92 -16.46 -26.65
C GLU A 8 -2.50 -16.81 -26.18
N TYR A 9 -2.05 -16.21 -25.08
CA TYR A 9 -0.72 -16.44 -24.50
C TYR A 9 -0.74 -17.32 -23.24
N ALA A 10 -1.77 -18.17 -23.08
CA ALA A 10 -1.95 -19.00 -21.90
C ALA A 10 -0.81 -19.98 -21.60
N SER A 11 -0.03 -20.38 -22.62
CA SER A 11 1.13 -21.26 -22.50
C SER A 11 2.41 -20.55 -22.03
N LEU A 12 2.47 -19.21 -22.12
CA LEU A 12 3.64 -18.43 -21.70
C LEU A 12 3.65 -18.23 -20.18
N SER A 13 4.85 -18.13 -19.58
CA SER A 13 4.98 -17.74 -18.18
C SER A 13 4.37 -16.35 -17.95
N SER A 14 3.85 -16.08 -16.75
CA SER A 14 3.09 -14.86 -16.48
C SER A 14 3.86 -13.58 -16.81
N VAL A 15 5.17 -13.55 -16.52
CA VAL A 15 6.03 -12.39 -16.80
C VAL A 15 6.16 -12.16 -18.31
N VAL A 16 6.48 -13.20 -19.08
CA VAL A 16 6.64 -13.12 -20.55
C VAL A 16 5.30 -12.77 -21.21
N ARG A 17 4.21 -13.35 -20.71
CA ARG A 17 2.85 -13.06 -21.15
C ARG A 17 2.50 -11.58 -21.00
N TYR A 18 2.75 -11.00 -19.83
CA TYR A 18 2.42 -9.60 -19.58
C TYR A 18 3.31 -8.65 -20.38
N ALA A 19 4.60 -8.99 -20.57
CA ALA A 19 5.50 -8.24 -21.42
C ALA A 19 5.00 -8.20 -22.87
N LYS A 20 4.64 -9.36 -23.42
CA LYS A 20 4.13 -9.46 -24.79
C LYS A 20 2.84 -8.68 -25.00
N ILE A 21 1.92 -8.72 -24.03
CA ILE A 21 0.68 -7.93 -24.08
C ILE A 21 0.97 -6.43 -23.98
N ALA A 22 1.92 -6.01 -23.15
CA ALA A 22 2.30 -4.61 -23.03
C ALA A 22 2.90 -4.06 -24.33
N MET A 23 3.68 -4.87 -25.05
CA MET A 23 4.23 -4.48 -26.36
C MET A 23 3.14 -4.26 -27.42
N GLU A 24 2.01 -4.95 -27.34
CA GLU A 24 0.86 -4.73 -28.23
C GLU A 24 -0.03 -3.54 -27.78
N LEU A 25 0.22 -2.97 -26.60
CA LEU A 25 -0.51 -1.85 -26.03
C LEU A 25 0.42 -0.64 -25.94
N GLU A 26 0.44 0.19 -26.98
CA GLU A 26 1.38 1.32 -27.16
C GLU A 26 1.49 2.29 -25.96
N THR A 27 0.49 2.34 -25.08
CA THR A 27 0.44 3.24 -23.91
C THR A 27 0.42 2.53 -22.57
N LYS A 28 0.75 1.23 -22.51
CA LYS A 28 0.65 0.43 -21.27
C LYS A 28 1.93 -0.31 -20.97
N THR A 29 2.29 -0.28 -19.68
CA THR A 29 3.44 -1.01 -19.17
C THR A 29 3.07 -2.43 -18.75
N VAL A 30 4.08 -3.28 -18.59
CA VAL A 30 3.92 -4.63 -18.02
C VAL A 30 3.23 -4.57 -16.65
N ARG A 31 3.52 -3.53 -15.86
CA ARG A 31 2.90 -3.30 -14.55
C ARG A 31 1.40 -3.05 -14.68
N ASP A 32 0.98 -2.22 -15.64
CA ASP A 32 -0.44 -1.92 -15.88
C ASP A 32 -1.22 -3.18 -16.27
N VAL A 33 -0.62 -4.00 -17.14
CA VAL A 33 -1.19 -5.28 -17.57
C VAL A 33 -1.32 -6.24 -16.38
N ALA A 34 -0.27 -6.40 -15.58
CA ALA A 34 -0.27 -7.31 -14.43
C ALA A 34 -1.31 -6.90 -13.37
N LEU A 35 -1.41 -5.60 -13.06
CA LEU A 35 -2.40 -5.06 -12.11
C LEU A 35 -3.82 -5.31 -12.60
N ARG A 36 -4.10 -5.08 -13.89
CA ARG A 36 -5.41 -5.33 -14.48
C ARG A 36 -5.78 -6.82 -14.47
N CYS A 37 -4.83 -7.71 -14.76
CA CYS A 37 -5.03 -9.16 -14.69
C CYS A 37 -5.41 -9.62 -13.28
N ARG A 38 -4.68 -9.13 -12.26
CA ARG A 38 -4.96 -9.42 -10.86
C ARG A 38 -6.35 -8.93 -10.43
N TRP A 39 -6.71 -7.71 -10.85
CA TRP A 39 -8.01 -7.12 -10.55
C TRP A 39 -9.17 -7.95 -11.11
N MET A 40 -9.05 -8.40 -12.37
CA MET A 40 -10.06 -9.21 -13.04
C MET A 40 -10.21 -10.59 -12.39
N ASN A 41 -9.09 -11.24 -12.06
CA ASN A 41 -9.10 -12.56 -11.42
C ASN A 41 -9.64 -12.51 -9.97
N LYS A 42 -9.39 -11.41 -9.22
CA LYS A 42 -9.95 -11.21 -7.88
C LYS A 42 -11.47 -10.97 -7.89
N LYS A 43 -11.97 -10.26 -8.91
CA LYS A 43 -13.41 -10.02 -9.11
C LYS A 43 -14.18 -11.30 -9.42
N GLU A 44 -13.57 -12.23 -10.17
CA GLU A 44 -14.20 -13.51 -10.54
C GLU A 44 -14.01 -14.61 -9.48
N SER A 45 -12.84 -14.71 -8.85
CA SER A 45 -12.54 -15.75 -7.84
C SER A 45 -13.25 -15.57 -6.49
N GLY A 46 -13.75 -14.37 -6.19
CA GLY A 46 -14.55 -14.11 -4.98
C GLY A 46 -15.89 -14.87 -4.91
N LYS A 47 -16.38 -15.42 -6.03
CA LYS A 47 -17.62 -16.23 -6.07
C LYS A 47 -17.40 -17.75 -6.00
N ARG A 48 -16.17 -18.25 -6.13
CA ARG A 48 -15.87 -19.69 -6.36
C ARG A 48 -15.06 -20.38 -5.26
N ARG A 49 -15.04 -19.87 -4.02
CA ARG A 49 -14.39 -20.57 -2.90
C ARG A 49 -15.29 -20.72 -1.69
N LYS A 50 -16.37 -21.47 -1.87
CA LYS A 50 -17.13 -22.07 -0.78
C LYS A 50 -17.48 -23.52 -1.10
N GLU A 51 -16.50 -24.31 -1.50
CA GLU A 51 -16.58 -25.77 -1.58
C GLU A 51 -15.16 -26.27 -1.33
N ASP A 52 -14.99 -27.32 -0.53
CA ASP A 52 -13.72 -27.97 -0.16
C ASP A 52 -13.04 -27.56 1.16
N HIS A 53 -13.82 -27.36 2.21
CA HIS A 53 -13.34 -27.71 3.55
C HIS A 53 -14.47 -28.40 4.32
N ASN A 54 -14.35 -29.70 4.58
CA ASN A 54 -14.71 -30.37 5.86
C ASN A 54 -14.85 -31.90 5.71
N LEU A 55 -13.74 -32.63 5.63
CA LEU A 55 -13.73 -34.07 5.92
C LEU A 55 -12.44 -34.48 6.64
N ALA A 56 -12.32 -34.14 7.91
CA ALA A 56 -11.47 -34.88 8.86
C ALA A 56 -11.87 -34.55 10.30
N ARG A 57 -13.01 -35.10 10.72
CA ARG A 57 -13.40 -35.24 12.12
C ARG A 57 -12.30 -36.00 12.88
N LYS A 58 -11.89 -35.51 14.05
CA LYS A 58 -11.54 -36.38 15.18
C LYS A 58 -11.87 -35.68 16.51
N ASN A 59 -13.03 -36.04 17.05
CA ASN A 59 -13.37 -35.86 18.45
C ASN A 59 -12.43 -36.71 19.32
N LYS A 60 -12.08 -36.20 20.50
CA LYS A 60 -11.93 -37.05 21.69
C LYS A 60 -12.27 -36.26 22.96
N ASP A 61 -13.40 -36.65 23.54
CA ASP A 61 -14.01 -36.24 24.79
C ASP A 61 -13.07 -36.21 26.01
N LYS A 62 -13.28 -35.22 26.90
CA LYS A 62 -13.21 -35.43 28.35
C LYS A 62 -13.94 -34.34 29.17
N LYS A 63 -15.11 -34.74 29.69
CA LYS A 63 -15.56 -34.65 31.10
C LYS A 63 -15.88 -33.27 31.74
N GLU A 64 -17.15 -32.91 31.62
CA GLU A 64 -18.14 -32.66 32.71
C GLU A 64 -17.66 -32.21 34.11
N LYS A 65 -18.12 -31.02 34.57
CA LYS A 65 -18.81 -30.84 35.88
C LYS A 65 -19.51 -29.46 36.04
N SER A 66 -20.84 -29.50 35.96
CA SER A 66 -21.87 -28.87 36.82
C SER A 66 -21.79 -27.40 37.29
N ALA A 67 -22.80 -26.59 36.91
CA ALA A 67 -23.78 -25.86 37.77
C ALA A 67 -24.24 -24.51 37.15
N ASP A 68 -25.55 -24.32 37.06
CA ASP A 68 -26.32 -23.13 36.57
C ASP A 68 -27.36 -22.78 37.69
N PRO A 69 -28.17 -21.70 37.70
CA PRO A 69 -28.18 -20.41 36.95
C PRO A 69 -28.30 -19.15 37.85
N SER A 70 -28.13 -17.93 37.30
CA SER A 70 -29.09 -16.83 37.58
C SER A 70 -28.94 -15.61 36.64
N ALA A 71 -30.10 -15.23 36.07
CA ALA A 71 -30.53 -13.92 35.54
C ALA A 71 -29.87 -13.28 34.28
N LYS A 72 -30.66 -13.36 33.20
CA LYS A 72 -30.68 -12.65 31.89
C LYS A 72 -31.12 -11.15 32.03
N PRO A 73 -31.12 -10.27 30.98
CA PRO A 73 -31.26 -10.59 29.55
C PRO A 73 -30.42 -9.84 28.51
N SER A 74 -30.48 -10.47 27.33
CA SER A 74 -29.98 -10.16 25.99
C SER A 74 -30.03 -8.70 25.52
N SER A 75 -29.00 -8.34 24.75
CA SER A 75 -29.20 -7.59 23.51
C SER A 75 -28.58 -8.40 22.35
N SER A 76 -29.43 -8.79 21.42
CA SER A 76 -29.11 -9.55 20.21
C SER A 76 -28.92 -8.62 19.01
N HIS A 77 -28.16 -9.10 18.03
CA HIS A 77 -27.80 -8.54 16.71
C HIS A 77 -26.52 -7.68 16.75
N LEU A 78 -25.43 -8.04 16.07
CA LEU A 78 -25.33 -8.41 14.66
C LEU A 78 -24.26 -9.49 14.40
N SER A 79 -24.71 -10.61 13.85
CA SER A 79 -24.16 -11.33 12.70
C SER A 79 -22.63 -11.36 12.47
N GLY A 80 -22.01 -12.49 12.82
CA GLY A 80 -21.10 -13.26 11.95
C GLY A 80 -19.99 -12.51 11.22
N ARG A 81 -18.94 -12.09 11.95
CA ARG A 81 -17.65 -11.75 11.35
C ARG A 81 -16.87 -13.04 11.08
N PRO A 82 -16.48 -13.37 9.83
CA PRO A 82 -15.49 -14.43 9.61
C PRO A 82 -14.17 -13.97 10.22
N ASN A 83 -13.49 -14.91 10.89
CA ASN A 83 -12.22 -14.73 11.57
C ASN A 83 -11.12 -14.33 10.57
N VAL A 84 -11.01 -13.04 10.25
CA VAL A 84 -9.87 -12.46 9.52
C VAL A 84 -8.88 -11.98 10.57
N PRO A 85 -7.65 -12.53 10.62
CA PRO A 85 -6.58 -11.99 11.45
C PRO A 85 -6.45 -10.49 11.11
N PRO A 86 -6.41 -9.58 12.10
CA PRO A 86 -6.14 -8.18 11.81
C PRO A 86 -4.81 -8.14 11.05
N TYR A 87 -4.84 -7.58 9.84
CA TYR A 87 -3.62 -7.30 9.09
C TYR A 87 -2.86 -6.29 9.95
N SER A 88 -1.84 -6.73 10.68
CA SER A 88 -0.92 -5.83 11.35
C SER A 88 -0.25 -5.04 10.24
N LEU A 89 -0.62 -3.75 10.10
CA LEU A 89 0.26 -2.82 9.41
C LEU A 89 1.61 -2.94 10.11
N PRO A 90 2.74 -3.03 9.37
CA PRO A 90 4.03 -2.79 9.96
C PRO A 90 3.95 -1.41 10.62
N THR A 91 3.84 -1.40 11.94
CA THR A 91 4.14 -0.23 12.73
C THR A 91 5.64 -0.05 12.55
N ILE A 92 6.03 0.72 11.53
CA ILE A 92 7.33 1.35 11.54
C ILE A 92 7.31 2.14 12.83
N SER A 93 8.03 1.65 13.85
CA SER A 93 8.31 2.48 15.00
C SER A 93 9.06 3.66 14.42
N MET A 94 8.40 4.80 14.35
CA MET A 94 9.05 6.08 14.14
C MET A 94 9.79 6.32 15.46
N GLU A 95 10.89 5.61 15.66
CA GLU A 95 11.92 6.12 16.57
C GLU A 95 12.31 7.46 15.97
N ASP A 96 11.95 8.50 16.70
CA ASP A 96 12.10 9.89 16.33
C ASP A 96 13.60 10.20 16.41
N ASP A 97 14.36 9.73 15.42
CA ASP A 97 15.65 10.29 15.07
C ASP A 97 15.36 11.70 14.52
N ASP A 98 15.02 12.62 15.43
CA ASP A 98 14.53 13.96 15.18
C ASP A 98 15.68 14.83 14.64
N ILE A 99 16.07 14.56 13.40
CA ILE A 99 16.77 15.56 12.60
C ILE A 99 15.72 16.60 12.27
N SER A 100 15.63 17.62 13.13
CA SER A 100 14.75 18.76 12.88
C SER A 100 14.97 19.27 11.46
N VAL A 101 13.89 19.60 10.74
CA VAL A 101 13.97 20.21 9.40
C VAL A 101 14.82 21.50 9.42
N GLU A 102 14.95 22.10 10.59
CA GLU A 102 15.78 23.26 10.90
C GLU A 102 17.30 22.94 10.82
N ALA A 103 17.70 21.72 11.17
CA ALA A 103 19.09 21.28 11.11
C ALA A 103 19.63 21.13 9.68
N ILE A 104 18.76 20.88 8.69
CA ILE A 104 19.14 20.85 7.26
C ILE A 104 19.50 22.26 6.78
N GLY A 105 18.73 23.26 7.22
CA GLY A 105 18.91 24.66 6.82
C GLY A 105 18.83 24.89 5.30
N GLY A 106 19.16 26.12 4.88
CA GLY A 106 19.28 26.45 3.45
C GLY A 106 17.98 26.39 2.64
N ALA A 107 18.09 26.27 1.32
CA ALA A 107 16.96 26.20 0.40
C ALA A 107 16.21 24.86 0.53
N THR A 108 16.96 23.76 0.59
CA THR A 108 16.42 22.41 0.79
C THR A 108 15.59 22.31 2.08
N GLY A 109 16.09 22.80 3.22
CA GLY A 109 15.35 22.79 4.49
C GLY A 109 14.03 23.56 4.42
N LYS A 110 14.01 24.73 3.76
CA LYS A 110 12.77 25.51 3.54
C LYS A 110 11.73 24.75 2.71
N LEU A 111 12.16 24.06 1.66
CA LEU A 111 11.25 23.27 0.82
C LEU A 111 10.69 22.06 1.58
N LEU A 112 11.49 21.43 2.44
CA LEU A 112 11.04 20.35 3.31
C LEU A 112 10.05 20.83 4.37
N GLN A 113 10.32 21.97 5.01
CA GLN A 113 9.38 22.60 5.94
C GLN A 113 8.05 22.93 5.25
N ARG A 114 8.09 23.49 4.03
CA ARG A 114 6.90 23.75 3.22
C ARG A 114 6.12 22.46 2.94
N ASN A 115 6.79 21.35 2.63
CA ASN A 115 6.13 20.06 2.44
C ASN A 115 5.41 19.58 3.70
N THR A 116 6.01 19.77 4.89
CA THR A 116 5.36 19.44 6.16
C THR A 116 4.06 20.23 6.37
N GLU A 117 4.08 21.53 6.10
CA GLU A 117 2.87 22.38 6.17
C GLU A 117 1.79 21.93 5.19
N VAL A 118 2.18 21.63 3.95
CA VAL A 118 1.26 21.17 2.90
C VAL A 118 0.66 19.81 3.25
N LEU A 119 1.45 18.90 3.83
CA LEU A 119 0.95 17.61 4.32
C LEU A 119 -0.04 17.76 5.47
N ASN A 120 0.19 18.71 6.39
CA ASN A 120 -0.77 19.06 7.44
C ASN A 120 -2.08 19.61 6.85
N GLN A 121 -1.98 20.40 5.78
CA GLN A 121 -3.16 20.88 5.07
C GLN A 121 -3.92 19.75 4.37
N ILE A 122 -3.22 18.82 3.69
CA ILE A 122 -3.82 17.62 3.09
C ILE A 122 -4.54 16.79 4.15
N SER A 123 -3.90 16.58 5.32
CA SER A 123 -4.50 15.88 6.46
C SER A 123 -5.80 16.56 6.92
N THR A 124 -5.81 17.89 6.97
CA THR A 124 -6.99 18.68 7.32
C THR A 124 -8.10 18.53 6.27
N ASN A 125 -7.76 18.63 4.98
CA ASN A 125 -8.71 18.46 3.86
C ASN A 125 -9.34 17.07 3.84
N ILE A 126 -8.58 16.03 4.20
CA ILE A 126 -9.11 14.66 4.34
C ILE A 126 -10.13 14.61 5.47
N LYS A 127 -9.84 15.23 6.62
CA LYS A 127 -10.78 15.30 7.76
C LYS A 127 -12.06 16.07 7.41
N THR A 128 -11.97 17.09 6.57
CA THR A 128 -13.12 17.91 6.13
C THR A 128 -13.79 17.39 4.86
N MET A 129 -13.37 16.24 4.31
CA MET A 129 -13.89 15.63 3.07
C MET A 129 -13.68 16.48 1.80
N GLN A 130 -12.71 17.40 1.80
CA GLN A 130 -12.37 18.28 0.68
C GLN A 130 -11.23 17.70 -0.18
N ILE A 131 -11.39 16.47 -0.65
CA ILE A 131 -10.30 15.73 -1.31
C ILE A 131 -9.86 16.37 -2.64
N GLN A 132 -10.77 17.10 -3.32
CA GLN A 132 -10.48 17.76 -4.59
C GLN A 132 -9.38 18.84 -4.45
N ASP A 133 -9.30 19.47 -3.27
CA ASP A 133 -8.35 20.53 -2.99
C ASP A 133 -6.91 20.00 -2.81
N ASN A 134 -6.73 18.67 -2.72
CA ASN A 134 -5.41 18.06 -2.52
C ASN A 134 -4.59 17.92 -3.79
N ILE A 135 -5.19 18.02 -4.98
CA ILE A 135 -4.49 17.80 -6.25
C ILE A 135 -3.35 18.82 -6.43
N SER A 136 -3.64 20.10 -6.23
CA SER A 136 -2.65 21.18 -6.33
C SER A 136 -1.58 21.07 -5.23
N LEU A 137 -1.97 20.65 -4.03
CA LEU A 137 -1.06 20.43 -2.90
C LEU A 137 -0.07 19.29 -3.19
N PHE A 138 -0.53 18.19 -3.79
CA PHE A 138 0.37 17.11 -4.22
C PHE A 138 1.31 17.55 -5.35
N CYS A 139 0.82 18.36 -6.30
CA CYS A 139 1.69 18.96 -7.31
C CYS A 139 2.77 19.84 -6.67
N GLN A 140 2.41 20.65 -5.67
CA GLN A 140 3.38 21.48 -4.94
C GLN A 140 4.45 20.64 -4.25
N ILE A 141 4.07 19.55 -3.57
CA ILE A 141 5.04 18.64 -2.94
C ILE A 141 5.95 18.03 -4.00
N ARG A 142 5.39 17.56 -5.12
CA ARG A 142 6.18 17.00 -6.24
C ARG A 142 7.21 18.01 -6.75
N ASP A 143 6.80 19.26 -6.97
CA ASP A 143 7.66 20.30 -7.52
C ASP A 143 8.78 20.66 -6.53
N ASN A 144 8.46 20.77 -5.24
CA ASN A 144 9.47 20.96 -4.18
C ASN A 144 10.49 19.81 -4.15
N LEU A 145 10.04 18.56 -4.24
CA LEU A 145 10.93 17.38 -4.28
C LEU A 145 11.79 17.35 -5.54
N ALA A 146 11.26 17.76 -6.69
CA ALA A 146 12.03 17.87 -7.92
C ALA A 146 13.13 18.94 -7.82
N THR A 147 12.83 20.09 -7.20
CA THR A 147 13.82 21.13 -6.93
C THR A 147 14.92 20.62 -6.00
N ILE A 148 14.56 19.98 -4.88
CA ILE A 148 15.54 19.38 -3.96
C ILE A 148 16.41 18.35 -4.67
N PHE A 149 15.81 17.48 -5.48
CA PHE A 149 16.55 16.47 -6.22
C PHE A 149 17.57 17.09 -7.18
N ASN A 150 17.20 18.17 -7.87
CA ASN A 150 18.12 18.89 -8.75
C ASN A 150 19.23 19.60 -7.95
N GLU A 151 18.90 20.25 -6.84
CA GLU A 151 19.90 20.87 -5.95
C GLU A 151 20.95 19.85 -5.49
N ILE A 152 20.52 18.66 -5.05
CA ILE A 152 21.41 17.59 -4.60
C ILE A 152 22.26 17.05 -5.75
N LYS A 153 21.68 16.92 -6.94
CA LYS A 153 22.38 16.47 -8.14
C LYS A 153 23.45 17.47 -8.61
N ASP A 154 23.18 18.76 -8.42
CA ASP A 154 24.06 19.86 -8.82
C ASP A 154 25.14 20.19 -7.78
N VAL A 155 25.11 19.57 -6.58
CA VAL A 155 26.24 19.64 -5.64
C VAL A 155 27.44 18.97 -6.33
N PRO A 156 28.49 19.72 -6.71
CA PRO A 156 29.61 19.17 -7.43
C PRO A 156 30.37 18.26 -6.46
N ASP A 157 30.25 16.96 -6.69
CA ASP A 157 31.23 15.92 -6.39
C ASP A 157 32.21 16.31 -5.27
N ILE A 158 31.69 16.56 -4.06
CA ILE A 158 32.52 16.83 -2.87
C ILE A 158 33.47 15.64 -2.63
N MET A 159 33.13 14.49 -3.21
CA MET A 159 33.97 13.30 -3.34
C MET A 159 35.29 13.55 -4.11
N ASN A 160 35.38 14.54 -5.00
CA ASN A 160 36.62 14.94 -5.68
C ASN A 160 37.52 15.86 -4.83
N GLN A 161 37.07 16.31 -3.65
CA GLN A 161 37.90 17.08 -2.71
C GLN A 161 38.48 16.22 -1.58
N MET A 162 38.24 14.91 -1.57
CA MET A 162 38.87 14.06 -0.55
C MET A 162 40.37 13.91 -0.83
N PRO A 163 41.23 14.14 0.18
CA PRO A 163 42.65 13.82 0.05
C PRO A 163 42.82 12.30 -0.18
N PRO A 164 43.84 11.89 -0.97
CA PRO A 164 44.11 10.48 -1.20
C PRO A 164 44.39 9.77 0.13
N ILE A 165 43.79 8.58 0.29
CA ILE A 165 43.96 7.77 1.50
C ILE A 165 45.38 7.18 1.49
N PRO A 166 46.14 7.29 2.61
CA PRO A 166 47.48 6.74 2.73
C PRO A 166 47.53 5.21 2.70
#